data_AF-A0A1V1X246-F1
#
_entry.id   AF-A0A1V1X246-F1
#
_cell.length_a   1.000
_cell.length_b   1.000
_cell.length_c   1.000
_cell.angle_alpha   90.00
_cell.angle_beta   90.00
_cell.angle_gamma   90.00
#
_symmetry.space_group_name_H-M   'P 1'
#
loop_
_entity.id
_entity.type
_entity.pdbx_description
1 polymer ?
#
loop_
_entity_poly.entity_id
_entity_poly.type
_entity_poly.pdbx_seq_one_letter_code
_entity_poly.pdbx_strand_id
1 'polypeptide(L)'
;MAFWRVREELSQENRLRRSYYELLRDEFDQHMLRHALIDSYNNFVSNKISYPFVEKRELKPRARIPGIEYEHQNAFLVIFVEDTIPTAHKKHIRFFGVNKTTKANLLRYNTLPLTEKFDRNQKYLESAHFLDLLKVLLPVDYALLIQRDPASKARNRFSLSHFHVRIDWPIADAAEDLACSLRYISKDLYEKGDKYAEDIQKKFFEYYGLSIEVGGRRTAAIVAAQYLKKIPCIATVYAGSSESRALIRISERGASRSVLMKLNSDEMDQIAETHNLTPRTFKKNYVVAREKNDGICIFQATYYFTNYARPPDDGKLREIKPDLNWLTVSGQHIIPKPGVWKYPPLPLNFIYT
;
A
#
# COMPACT_ATOMS: atom_id res chain seq x y z
N MET A 1 23.14 5.03 -1.12
CA MET A 1 22.60 5.38 0.21
C MET A 1 21.08 5.27 0.18
N ALA A 2 20.45 4.83 1.28
CA ALA A 2 18.99 4.82 1.40
C ALA A 2 18.46 6.27 1.39
N PHE A 3 17.27 6.52 0.83
CA PHE A 3 16.67 7.87 0.82
C PHE A 3 16.21 8.33 2.22
N TRP A 4 16.13 7.40 3.17
CA TRP A 4 15.81 7.63 4.57
C TRP A 4 17.02 7.27 5.43
N ARG A 5 17.13 7.91 6.59
CA ARG A 5 18.13 7.53 7.60
C ARG A 5 17.76 6.20 8.24
N VAL A 6 18.69 5.26 8.31
CA VAL A 6 18.45 3.99 9.03
C VAL A 6 18.33 4.25 10.54
N ARG A 7 17.76 3.29 11.28
CA ARG A 7 17.41 3.50 12.70
C ARG A 7 18.63 3.90 13.55
N GLU A 8 19.79 3.38 13.20
CA GLU A 8 21.08 3.58 13.86
C GLU A 8 21.56 5.03 13.71
N GLU A 9 21.18 5.71 12.63
CA GLU A 9 21.56 7.11 12.33
C GLU A 9 20.61 8.14 12.98
N LEU A 10 19.58 7.70 13.67
CA LEU A 10 18.59 8.57 14.31
C LEU A 10 18.98 8.91 15.75
N SER A 11 18.62 10.13 16.18
CA SER A 11 18.58 10.49 17.61
C SER A 11 17.59 9.60 18.37
N GLN A 12 17.74 9.51 19.70
CA GLN A 12 16.84 8.70 20.53
C GLN A 12 15.37 9.11 20.39
N GLU A 13 15.09 10.42 20.30
CA GLU A 13 13.74 10.94 20.03
C GLU A 13 13.16 10.38 18.72
N ASN A 14 13.95 10.44 17.63
CA ASN A 14 13.52 9.98 16.32
C ASN A 14 13.39 8.45 16.27
N ARG A 15 14.25 7.71 16.98
CA ARG A 15 14.11 6.24 17.14
C ARG A 15 12.79 5.88 17.83
N LEU A 16 12.44 6.59 18.90
CA LEU A 16 11.19 6.35 19.63
C LEU A 16 9.97 6.65 18.75
N ARG A 17 9.99 7.78 18.04
CA ARG A 17 8.95 8.13 17.06
C ARG A 17 8.81 7.04 15.99
N ARG A 18 9.92 6.57 15.42
CA ARG A 18 9.88 5.52 14.38
C ARG A 18 9.30 4.22 14.91
N SER A 19 9.70 3.80 16.11
CA SER A 19 9.11 2.63 16.76
C SER A 19 7.60 2.76 16.94
N TYR A 20 7.12 3.94 17.33
CA TYR A 20 5.69 4.16 17.50
C TYR A 20 4.95 4.14 16.17
N TYR A 21 5.53 4.75 15.13
CA TYR A 21 5.00 4.66 13.77
C TYR A 21 4.93 3.21 13.27
N GLU A 22 6.00 2.43 13.43
CA GLU A 22 6.04 1.03 12.99
C GLU A 22 5.00 0.18 13.72
N LEU A 23 4.85 0.35 15.04
CA LEU A 23 3.82 -0.33 15.82
C LEU A 23 2.40 -0.02 15.31
N LEU A 24 2.09 1.27 15.14
CA LEU A 24 0.78 1.71 14.64
C LEU A 24 0.55 1.26 13.19
N ARG A 25 1.61 1.21 12.38
CA ARG A 25 1.55 0.72 11.00
C ARG A 25 1.21 -0.77 10.96
N ASP A 26 1.76 -1.59 11.85
CA ASP A 26 1.48 -3.03 11.89
C ASP A 26 0.01 -3.30 12.27
N GLU A 27 -0.56 -2.50 13.18
CA GLU A 27 -2.00 -2.54 13.48
C GLU A 27 -2.84 -2.06 12.27
N PHE A 28 -2.44 -0.94 11.65
CA PHE A 28 -3.11 -0.38 10.49
C PHE A 28 -3.08 -1.32 9.27
N ASP A 29 -1.99 -2.07 9.06
CA ASP A 29 -1.85 -3.10 8.03
C ASP A 29 -2.99 -4.13 8.13
N GLN A 30 -3.35 -4.57 9.34
CA GLN A 30 -4.45 -5.52 9.55
C GLN A 30 -5.81 -4.92 9.18
N HIS A 31 -6.03 -3.64 9.45
CA HIS A 31 -7.27 -2.94 9.10
C HIS A 31 -7.40 -2.75 7.59
N MET A 32 -6.31 -2.37 6.92
CA MET A 32 -6.29 -2.23 5.46
C MET A 32 -6.52 -3.58 4.78
N LEU A 33 -5.94 -4.67 5.29
CA LEU A 33 -6.22 -6.02 4.79
C LEU A 33 -7.70 -6.41 4.96
N ARG A 34 -8.27 -6.18 6.15
CA ARG A 34 -9.69 -6.46 6.40
C ARG A 34 -10.58 -5.68 5.43
N HIS A 35 -10.38 -4.37 5.33
CA HIS A 35 -11.24 -3.53 4.51
C HIS A 35 -11.09 -3.80 3.00
N ALA A 36 -9.85 -3.90 2.51
CA ALA A 36 -9.60 -4.12 1.08
C ALA A 36 -10.01 -5.51 0.62
N LEU A 37 -9.92 -6.54 1.47
CA LEU A 37 -10.08 -7.93 1.03
C LEU A 37 -11.32 -8.57 1.64
N ILE A 38 -11.41 -8.66 2.97
CA ILE A 38 -12.48 -9.39 3.65
C ILE A 38 -13.82 -8.66 3.51
N ASP A 39 -13.85 -7.35 3.78
CA ASP A 39 -15.08 -6.57 3.66
C ASP A 39 -15.54 -6.53 2.19
N SER A 40 -14.60 -6.45 1.25
CA SER A 40 -14.92 -6.56 -0.19
C SER A 40 -15.54 -7.91 -0.52
N TYR A 41 -14.93 -9.02 -0.09
CA TYR A 41 -15.51 -10.35 -0.26
C TYR A 41 -16.93 -10.44 0.29
N ASN A 42 -17.16 -9.90 1.48
CA ASN A 42 -18.49 -9.86 2.08
C ASN A 42 -19.48 -9.04 1.25
N ASN A 43 -19.05 -7.94 0.61
CA ASN A 43 -19.89 -7.18 -0.32
C ASN A 43 -20.32 -8.03 -1.53
N PHE A 44 -19.44 -8.85 -2.11
CA PHE A 44 -19.81 -9.75 -3.20
C PHE A 44 -20.82 -10.81 -2.74
N VAL A 45 -20.55 -11.44 -1.60
CA VAL A 45 -21.43 -12.47 -1.02
C VAL A 45 -22.81 -11.90 -0.67
N SER A 46 -22.87 -10.71 -0.07
CA SER A 46 -24.15 -10.06 0.27
C SER A 46 -25.00 -9.74 -0.96
N ASN A 47 -24.35 -9.46 -2.09
CA ASN A 47 -25.00 -9.23 -3.38
C ASN A 47 -25.19 -10.51 -4.19
N LYS A 48 -24.88 -11.69 -3.63
CA LYS A 48 -25.00 -13.01 -4.29
C LYS A 48 -24.17 -13.13 -5.58
N ILE A 49 -23.04 -12.44 -5.64
CA ILE A 49 -22.11 -12.47 -6.77
C ILE A 49 -20.86 -13.24 -6.35
N SER A 50 -20.34 -14.08 -7.25
CA SER A 50 -19.09 -14.80 -7.03
C SER A 50 -17.91 -13.83 -6.94
N TYR A 51 -17.04 -14.01 -5.93
CA TYR A 51 -15.84 -13.19 -5.81
C TYR A 51 -14.87 -13.46 -6.96
N PRO A 52 -14.37 -12.42 -7.65
CA PRO A 52 -13.38 -12.57 -8.71
C PRO A 52 -12.00 -12.84 -8.10
N PHE A 53 -11.63 -14.10 -7.90
CA PHE A 53 -10.29 -14.43 -7.38
C PHE A 53 -9.19 -14.06 -8.38
N VAL A 54 -8.08 -13.53 -7.88
CA VAL A 54 -6.93 -13.10 -8.69
C VAL A 54 -6.17 -14.30 -9.22
N GLU A 55 -5.85 -14.31 -10.51
CA GLU A 55 -5.06 -15.39 -11.08
C GLU A 55 -3.56 -15.28 -10.74
N LYS A 56 -2.86 -16.42 -10.67
CA LYS A 56 -1.42 -16.46 -10.33
C LYS A 56 -0.58 -15.54 -11.20
N ARG A 57 -0.90 -15.49 -12.51
CA ARG A 57 -0.16 -14.69 -13.50
C ARG A 57 -0.20 -13.20 -13.20
N GLU A 58 -1.28 -12.72 -12.57
CA GLU A 58 -1.49 -11.30 -12.25
C GLU A 58 -0.59 -10.81 -11.10
N LEU A 59 -0.03 -11.73 -10.32
CA LEU A 59 0.88 -11.42 -9.22
C LEU A 59 2.34 -11.32 -9.67
N LYS A 60 2.66 -11.61 -10.93
CA LYS A 60 4.00 -11.39 -11.49
C LYS A 60 4.25 -9.88 -11.65
N PRO A 61 5.49 -9.39 -11.47
CA PRO A 61 5.77 -7.95 -11.44
C PRO A 61 5.34 -7.14 -12.68
N ARG A 62 5.36 -7.75 -13.87
CA ARG A 62 4.97 -7.13 -15.15
C ARG A 62 3.59 -7.57 -15.63
N ALA A 63 2.79 -8.17 -14.76
CA ALA A 63 1.52 -8.72 -15.17
C ALA A 63 0.58 -7.60 -15.63
N ARG A 64 -0.01 -7.79 -16.80
CA ARG A 64 -1.17 -7.01 -17.22
C ARG A 64 -2.38 -7.52 -16.47
N ILE A 65 -3.13 -6.59 -15.92
CA ILE A 65 -4.35 -6.85 -15.16
C ILE A 65 -5.52 -6.56 -16.11
N PRO A 66 -6.58 -7.38 -16.11
CA PRO A 66 -7.79 -7.05 -16.86
C PRO A 66 -8.31 -5.67 -16.43
N GLY A 67 -8.62 -4.78 -17.39
CA GLY A 67 -9.17 -3.44 -17.13
C GLY A 67 -10.65 -3.45 -16.71
N ILE A 68 -11.06 -4.46 -15.94
CA ILE A 68 -12.43 -4.63 -15.46
C ILE A 68 -12.50 -4.08 -14.04
N GLU A 69 -13.29 -3.04 -13.83
CA GLU A 69 -13.59 -2.55 -12.48
C GLU A 69 -14.69 -3.40 -11.84
N TYR A 70 -14.51 -3.74 -10.57
CA TYR A 70 -15.52 -4.46 -9.81
C TYR A 70 -16.13 -3.56 -8.75
N GLU A 71 -17.42 -3.25 -8.93
CA GLU A 71 -18.17 -2.30 -8.09
C GLU A 71 -18.11 -2.64 -6.58
N HIS A 72 -18.20 -3.92 -6.23
CA HIS A 72 -18.21 -4.37 -4.84
C HIS A 72 -16.83 -4.49 -4.18
N GLN A 73 -15.76 -4.20 -4.92
CA GLN A 73 -14.40 -4.21 -4.41
C GLN A 73 -14.03 -2.83 -3.87
N ASN A 74 -13.69 -2.75 -2.58
CA ASN A 74 -13.37 -1.49 -1.92
C ASN A 74 -12.10 -0.87 -2.52
N ALA A 75 -12.22 0.35 -3.02
CA ALA A 75 -11.12 1.13 -3.59
C ALA A 75 -10.86 2.38 -2.75
N PHE A 76 -9.60 2.64 -2.42
CA PHE A 76 -9.19 3.75 -1.56
C PHE A 76 -7.71 4.06 -1.75
N LEU A 77 -7.28 5.23 -1.24
CA LEU A 77 -5.88 5.62 -1.17
C LEU A 77 -5.60 6.22 0.20
N VAL A 78 -4.59 5.70 0.91
CA VAL A 78 -4.15 6.23 2.21
C VAL A 78 -2.65 6.47 2.19
N ILE A 79 -2.23 7.63 2.67
CA ILE A 79 -0.83 7.98 2.90
C ILE A 79 -0.61 8.09 4.40
N PHE A 80 0.29 7.28 4.95
CA PHE A 80 0.65 7.29 6.36
C PHE A 80 2.12 7.65 6.52
N VAL A 81 2.41 8.85 7.02
CA VAL A 81 3.75 9.43 7.14
C VAL A 81 4.22 9.42 8.60
N GLU A 82 5.48 9.04 8.85
CA GLU A 82 6.12 9.02 10.18
C GLU A 82 6.17 10.41 10.84
N ASP A 83 6.24 11.45 10.03
CA ASP A 83 6.25 12.85 10.47
C ASP A 83 5.24 13.69 9.67
N THR A 84 5.33 15.01 9.77
CA THR A 84 4.47 15.94 9.03
C THR A 84 4.99 16.21 7.63
N ILE A 85 4.11 16.35 6.65
CA ILE A 85 4.49 16.86 5.31
C ILE A 85 4.72 18.39 5.39
N PRO A 86 5.95 18.88 5.16
CA PRO A 86 6.25 20.31 5.23
C PRO A 86 5.52 21.11 4.15
N THR A 87 5.29 22.41 4.40
CA THR A 87 4.58 23.30 3.47
C THR A 87 5.23 23.38 2.09
N ALA A 88 6.56 23.26 2.00
CA ALA A 88 7.30 23.24 0.73
C ALA A 88 6.84 22.13 -0.23
N HIS A 89 6.30 21.04 0.31
CA HIS A 89 5.87 19.88 -0.46
C HIS A 89 4.39 19.94 -0.87
N LYS A 90 3.62 20.92 -0.36
CA LYS A 90 2.19 21.04 -0.62
C LYS A 90 1.84 21.33 -2.08
N LYS A 91 2.79 21.81 -2.88
CA LYS A 91 2.60 21.99 -4.33
C LYS A 91 2.25 20.67 -5.02
N HIS A 92 2.86 19.57 -4.57
CA HIS A 92 2.79 18.25 -5.20
C HIS A 92 1.96 17.24 -4.42
N ILE A 93 1.86 17.40 -3.09
CA ILE A 93 0.87 16.70 -2.26
C ILE A 93 -0.09 17.75 -1.70
N ARG A 94 -1.21 17.97 -2.40
CA ARG A 94 -2.12 19.07 -2.12
C ARG A 94 -3.17 18.68 -1.09
N PHE A 95 -3.12 19.33 0.05
CA PHE A 95 -4.12 19.24 1.10
C PHE A 95 -4.40 20.63 1.68
N PHE A 96 -5.68 20.94 1.87
CA PHE A 96 -6.16 22.27 2.23
C PHE A 96 -6.84 22.29 3.60
N GLY A 97 -6.94 23.46 4.20
CA GLY A 97 -7.59 23.65 5.50
C GLY A 97 -9.05 23.17 5.54
N VAL A 98 -9.76 23.29 4.41
CA VAL A 98 -11.15 22.81 4.25
C VAL A 98 -11.28 21.29 4.33
N ASN A 99 -10.21 20.55 4.02
CA ASN A 99 -10.19 19.09 4.04
C ASN A 99 -9.57 18.54 5.33
N LYS A 100 -9.30 19.40 6.33
CA LYS A 100 -8.84 18.94 7.65
C LYS A 100 -9.96 18.19 8.36
N THR A 101 -9.62 17.16 9.12
CA THR A 101 -10.55 16.39 9.99
C THR A 101 -10.97 17.14 11.25
N THR A 102 -11.50 18.35 11.07
CA THR A 102 -12.17 19.08 12.15
C THR A 102 -13.65 18.74 12.16
N LYS A 103 -14.31 18.84 13.32
CA LYS A 103 -15.76 18.62 13.42
C LYS A 103 -16.54 19.47 12.42
N ALA A 104 -16.18 20.75 12.29
CA ALA A 104 -16.83 21.68 11.36
C ALA A 104 -16.69 21.24 9.89
N ASN A 105 -15.50 20.80 9.46
CA ASN A 105 -15.28 20.38 8.08
C ASN A 105 -15.97 19.05 7.76
N LEU A 106 -15.93 18.10 8.69
CA LEU A 106 -16.56 16.79 8.51
C LEU A 106 -18.09 16.89 8.43
N LEU A 107 -18.71 17.73 9.29
CA LEU A 107 -20.15 17.96 9.25
C LEU A 107 -20.63 18.76 8.04
N ARG A 108 -19.75 19.55 7.40
CA ARG A 108 -20.06 20.23 6.13
C ARG A 108 -20.09 19.29 4.93
N TYR A 109 -19.50 18.10 5.06
CA TYR A 109 -19.44 17.13 3.99
C TYR A 109 -20.71 16.27 4.02
N ASN A 110 -21.77 16.77 3.37
CA ASN A 110 -23.13 16.20 3.43
C ASN A 110 -23.24 14.72 3.04
N THR A 111 -22.24 14.18 2.32
CA THR A 111 -22.21 12.77 1.91
C THR A 111 -21.75 11.82 3.02
N LEU A 112 -21.19 12.34 4.12
CA LEU A 112 -20.72 11.49 5.22
C LEU A 112 -21.88 11.22 6.20
N PRO A 113 -22.14 9.95 6.58
CA PRO A 113 -23.16 9.59 7.56
C PRO A 113 -22.68 9.89 9.00
N LEU A 114 -22.26 11.13 9.27
CA LEU A 114 -21.78 11.55 10.58
C LEU A 114 -22.90 12.24 11.36
N THR A 115 -23.13 11.77 12.58
CA THR A 115 -24.09 12.40 13.50
C THR A 115 -23.46 13.62 14.19
N GLU A 116 -24.30 14.54 14.69
CA GLU A 116 -23.83 15.73 15.42
C GLU A 116 -23.02 15.39 16.70
N LYS A 117 -23.15 14.14 17.19
CA LYS A 117 -22.41 13.59 18.34
C LYS A 117 -20.94 13.24 18.02
N PHE A 118 -20.46 13.50 16.81
CA PHE A 118 -19.08 13.25 16.43
C PHE A 118 -18.07 13.93 17.37
N ASP A 119 -17.16 13.14 17.95
CA ASP A 119 -16.04 13.62 18.78
C ASP A 119 -14.80 13.86 17.91
N ARG A 120 -14.23 15.06 18.02
CA ARG A 120 -12.99 15.46 17.35
C ARG A 120 -11.79 14.56 17.64
N ASN A 121 -11.81 13.81 18.75
CA ASN A 121 -10.71 12.93 19.14
C ASN A 121 -10.73 11.59 18.38
N GLN A 122 -11.82 11.27 17.67
CA GLN A 122 -11.92 10.02 16.90
C GLN A 122 -10.89 9.94 15.76
N LYS A 123 -10.32 11.08 15.33
CA LYS A 123 -9.29 11.13 14.27
C LYS A 123 -7.92 10.56 14.68
N TYR A 124 -7.65 10.35 15.97
CA TYR A 124 -6.36 9.86 16.44
C TYR A 124 -6.31 8.33 16.36
N LEU A 125 -5.17 7.76 15.95
CA LEU A 125 -5.04 6.31 15.73
C LEU A 125 -5.30 5.49 17.01
N GLU A 126 -4.94 6.04 18.18
CA GLU A 126 -5.18 5.43 19.50
C GLU A 126 -6.65 5.41 19.93
N SER A 127 -7.54 6.12 19.22
CA SER A 127 -8.94 6.22 19.60
C SER A 127 -9.68 4.92 19.29
N ALA A 128 -10.49 4.43 20.24
CA ALA A 128 -11.33 3.25 20.04
C ALA A 128 -12.27 3.36 18.82
N HIS A 129 -12.70 4.58 18.48
CA HIS A 129 -13.57 4.87 17.33
C HIS A 129 -12.82 5.30 16.07
N PHE A 130 -11.49 5.21 16.05
CA PHE A 130 -10.69 5.61 14.89
C PHE A 130 -11.08 4.85 13.63
N LEU A 131 -11.29 3.55 13.76
CA LEU A 131 -11.61 2.67 12.65
C LEU A 131 -13.02 2.92 12.11
N ASP A 132 -13.96 3.29 12.98
CA ASP A 132 -15.32 3.67 12.57
C ASP A 132 -15.27 4.91 11.68
N LEU A 133 -14.52 5.94 12.11
CA LEU A 133 -14.29 7.14 11.32
C LEU A 133 -13.53 6.85 10.02
N LEU A 134 -12.50 6.02 10.08
CA LEU A 134 -11.71 5.65 8.91
C LEU A 134 -12.58 4.97 7.85
N LYS A 135 -13.43 4.01 8.23
CA LYS A 135 -14.35 3.33 7.30
C LYS A 135 -15.30 4.29 6.61
N VAL A 136 -15.78 5.31 7.31
CA VAL A 136 -16.64 6.36 6.73
C VAL A 136 -15.87 7.21 5.70
N LEU A 137 -14.57 7.42 5.90
CA LEU A 137 -13.76 8.30 5.05
C LEU A 137 -13.03 7.58 3.92
N LEU A 138 -12.78 6.28 4.01
CA LEU A 138 -12.09 5.51 2.96
C LEU A 138 -12.71 5.63 1.56
N PRO A 139 -14.05 5.71 1.40
CA PRO A 139 -14.67 5.91 0.09
C PRO A 139 -14.52 7.33 -0.49
N VAL A 140 -14.05 8.31 0.27
CA VAL A 140 -13.91 9.70 -0.21
C VAL A 140 -12.93 9.77 -1.38
N ASP A 141 -13.16 10.73 -2.28
CA ASP A 141 -12.27 10.99 -3.40
C ASP A 141 -10.84 11.33 -2.96
N TYR A 142 -9.87 10.89 -3.77
CA TYR A 142 -8.44 11.04 -3.55
C TYR A 142 -7.91 10.30 -2.31
N ALA A 143 -6.86 10.82 -1.68
CA ALA A 143 -6.18 10.16 -0.58
C ALA A 143 -6.61 10.67 0.80
N LEU A 144 -6.63 9.78 1.78
CA LEU A 144 -6.57 10.13 3.20
C LEU A 144 -5.11 10.33 3.60
N LEU A 145 -4.84 11.31 4.47
CA LEU A 145 -3.50 11.59 4.98
C LEU A 145 -3.45 11.45 6.49
N ILE A 146 -2.70 10.45 6.94
CA ILE A 146 -2.32 10.23 8.34
C ILE A 146 -0.90 10.73 8.54
N GLN A 147 -0.70 11.59 9.53
CA GLN A 147 0.61 12.13 9.88
C GLN A 147 0.68 12.46 11.37
N ARG A 148 1.88 12.69 11.87
CA ARG A 148 2.12 13.13 13.26
C ARG A 148 1.38 14.44 13.51
N ASP A 149 0.70 14.54 14.66
CA ASP A 149 0.04 15.77 15.08
C ASP A 149 1.09 16.82 15.51
N PRO A 150 1.20 17.96 14.80
CA PRO A 150 2.15 19.01 15.16
C PRO A 150 1.90 19.59 16.56
N ALA A 151 0.66 19.57 17.04
CA ALA A 151 0.27 20.12 18.34
C ALA A 151 0.65 19.20 19.51
N SER A 152 0.95 17.93 19.25
CA SER A 152 1.22 16.91 20.27
C SER A 152 2.57 16.21 20.03
N LYS A 153 3.59 16.96 19.61
CA LYS A 153 4.94 16.42 19.33
C LYS A 153 5.51 15.62 20.49
N ALA A 154 5.33 16.08 21.73
CA ALA A 154 5.83 15.41 22.93
C ALA A 154 5.27 13.98 23.14
N ARG A 155 4.09 13.67 22.58
CA ARG A 155 3.45 12.35 22.73
C ARG A 155 3.50 11.49 21.46
N ASN A 156 4.16 11.96 20.39
CA ASN A 156 4.23 11.25 19.10
C ASN A 156 2.88 10.76 18.55
N ARG A 157 1.80 11.51 18.79
CA ARG A 157 0.46 11.10 18.36
C ARG A 157 0.29 11.24 16.85
N PHE A 158 -0.41 10.29 16.25
CA PHE A 158 -0.77 10.31 14.84
C PHE A 158 -2.26 10.53 14.67
N SER A 159 -2.63 11.29 13.65
CA SER A 159 -4.03 11.57 13.33
C SER A 159 -4.29 11.46 11.84
N LEU A 160 -5.50 11.00 11.49
CA LEU A 160 -6.08 11.26 10.18
C LEU A 160 -6.25 12.78 10.08
N SER A 161 -5.35 13.43 9.37
CA SER A 161 -5.23 14.89 9.38
C SER A 161 -6.10 15.53 8.31
N HIS A 162 -6.20 14.88 7.14
CA HIS A 162 -6.96 15.34 5.99
C HIS A 162 -7.60 14.17 5.26
N PHE A 163 -8.76 14.40 4.65
CA PHE A 163 -9.57 13.35 4.03
C PHE A 163 -9.78 13.52 2.51
N HIS A 164 -9.09 14.46 1.87
CA HIS A 164 -9.15 14.70 0.43
C HIS A 164 -7.83 15.32 -0.04
N VAL A 165 -6.82 14.48 -0.18
CA VAL A 165 -5.44 14.87 -0.53
C VAL A 165 -5.12 14.45 -1.95
N ARG A 166 -4.75 15.42 -2.81
CA ARG A 166 -4.43 15.18 -4.23
C ARG A 166 -2.94 15.04 -4.44
N ILE A 167 -2.57 14.19 -5.39
CA ILE A 167 -1.19 13.97 -5.80
C ILE A 167 -1.01 14.66 -7.15
N ASP A 168 -0.51 15.89 -7.11
CA ASP A 168 -0.32 16.80 -8.25
C ASP A 168 1.17 16.85 -8.64
N TRP A 169 1.87 15.72 -8.55
CA TRP A 169 3.22 15.57 -9.13
C TRP A 169 3.12 14.82 -10.45
N PRO A 170 3.63 15.36 -11.57
CA PRO A 170 3.58 14.67 -12.84
C PRO A 170 4.24 13.29 -12.79
N ILE A 171 3.67 12.33 -13.52
CA ILE A 171 4.23 10.97 -13.63
C ILE A 171 5.61 11.02 -14.30
N ALA A 172 5.78 11.89 -15.30
CA ALA A 172 7.07 12.12 -15.96
C ALA A 172 8.14 12.56 -14.95
N ASP A 173 7.86 13.57 -14.13
CA ASP A 173 8.78 14.03 -13.07
C ASP A 173 9.10 12.94 -12.05
N ALA A 174 8.11 12.10 -11.68
CA ALA A 174 8.34 10.98 -10.77
C ALA A 174 9.23 9.89 -11.39
N ALA A 175 9.04 9.61 -12.68
CA ALA A 175 9.85 8.67 -13.42
C ALA A 175 11.27 9.19 -13.65
N GLU A 176 11.42 10.49 -13.97
CA GLU A 176 12.69 11.20 -14.07
C GLU A 176 13.47 11.15 -12.76
N ASP A 177 12.84 11.51 -11.65
CA ASP A 177 13.45 11.49 -10.32
C ASP A 177 13.98 10.10 -9.95
N LEU A 178 13.19 9.05 -10.23
CA LEU A 178 13.62 7.67 -10.05
C LEU A 178 14.81 7.35 -10.97
N ALA A 179 14.72 7.65 -12.25
CA ALA A 179 15.75 7.31 -13.23
C ALA A 179 17.08 8.04 -12.97
N CYS A 180 17.04 9.30 -12.53
CA CYS A 180 18.18 10.06 -12.02
C CYS A 180 18.82 9.36 -10.81
N SER A 181 18.00 8.97 -9.81
CA SER A 181 18.50 8.29 -8.61
C SER A 181 19.14 6.93 -8.91
N LEU A 182 18.66 6.26 -9.96
CA LEU A 182 19.13 4.97 -10.45
C LEU A 182 20.22 5.10 -11.54
N ARG A 183 20.68 6.32 -11.83
CA ARG A 183 21.75 6.63 -12.79
C ARG A 183 21.46 6.14 -14.22
N TYR A 184 20.20 6.10 -14.64
CA TYR A 184 19.82 5.82 -16.03
C TYR A 184 19.86 7.06 -16.91
N ILE A 185 19.60 8.21 -16.30
CA ILE A 185 19.72 9.55 -16.86
C ILE A 185 20.50 10.44 -15.90
N SER A 186 21.03 11.54 -16.43
CA SER A 186 21.79 12.52 -15.70
C SER A 186 20.89 13.61 -15.12
N LYS A 187 19.98 14.16 -15.92
CA LYS A 187 19.20 15.34 -15.55
C LYS A 187 17.78 15.38 -16.10
N ASP A 188 17.57 15.03 -17.37
CA ASP A 188 16.29 15.24 -18.05
C ASP A 188 15.76 13.92 -18.64
N LEU A 189 14.46 13.66 -18.47
CA LEU A 189 13.82 12.43 -18.91
C LEU A 189 13.99 12.18 -20.41
N TYR A 190 14.03 13.24 -21.21
CA TYR A 190 14.11 13.19 -22.66
C TYR A 190 15.55 13.38 -23.18
N GLU A 191 16.56 13.42 -22.31
CA GLU A 191 17.96 13.62 -22.70
C GLU A 191 18.49 12.53 -23.66
N LYS A 192 17.85 11.37 -23.70
CA LYS A 192 18.15 10.24 -24.61
C LYS A 192 17.03 9.96 -25.63
N GLY A 193 16.11 10.91 -25.82
CA GLY A 193 15.00 10.85 -26.77
C GLY A 193 13.72 10.20 -26.24
N ASP A 194 12.61 10.41 -26.98
CA ASP A 194 11.25 10.05 -26.56
C ASP A 194 11.08 8.55 -26.24
N LYS A 195 11.72 7.68 -27.02
CA LYS A 195 11.63 6.25 -26.81
C LYS A 195 12.22 5.83 -25.46
N TYR A 196 13.33 6.45 -25.07
CA TYR A 196 13.98 6.20 -23.80
C TYR A 196 13.13 6.69 -22.63
N ALA A 197 12.53 7.88 -22.77
CA ALA A 197 11.59 8.44 -21.80
C ALA A 197 10.38 7.52 -21.59
N GLU A 198 9.81 6.97 -22.67
CA GLU A 198 8.70 6.01 -22.61
C GLU A 198 9.11 4.73 -21.84
N ASP A 199 10.29 4.20 -22.13
CA ASP A 199 10.78 2.99 -21.47
C ASP A 199 11.11 3.23 -19.99
N ILE A 200 11.62 4.41 -19.62
CA ILE A 200 11.78 4.83 -18.22
C ILE A 200 10.43 4.87 -17.52
N GLN A 201 9.39 5.47 -18.13
CA GLN A 201 8.07 5.52 -17.51
C GLN A 201 7.51 4.12 -17.28
N LYS A 202 7.64 3.20 -18.26
CA LYS A 202 7.25 1.78 -18.06
C LYS A 202 8.00 1.15 -16.90
N LYS A 203 9.30 1.42 -16.76
CA LYS A 203 10.10 0.93 -15.64
C LYS A 203 9.75 1.58 -14.31
N PHE A 204 9.29 2.82 -14.30
CA PHE A 204 8.77 3.47 -13.10
C PHE A 204 7.54 2.75 -12.54
N PHE A 205 6.58 2.35 -13.40
CA PHE A 205 5.46 1.52 -12.96
C PHE A 205 5.94 0.13 -12.49
N GLU A 206 6.85 -0.50 -13.25
CA GLU A 206 7.41 -1.80 -12.87
C GLU A 206 8.13 -1.75 -11.53
N TYR A 207 8.86 -0.68 -11.22
CA TYR A 207 9.56 -0.48 -9.95
C TYR A 207 8.62 -0.60 -8.74
N TYR A 208 7.35 -0.23 -8.91
CA TYR A 208 6.32 -0.33 -7.87
C TYR A 208 5.38 -1.52 -8.06
N GLY A 209 5.72 -2.45 -8.95
CA GLY A 209 4.98 -3.68 -9.19
C GLY A 209 3.65 -3.47 -9.92
N LEU A 210 3.59 -2.45 -10.79
CA LEU A 210 2.41 -2.13 -11.61
C LEU A 210 2.75 -2.18 -13.12
N SER A 211 1.72 -2.37 -13.94
CA SER A 211 1.79 -2.11 -15.40
C SER A 211 1.62 -0.62 -15.67
N ILE A 212 2.11 -0.11 -16.81
CA ILE A 212 1.90 1.28 -17.23
C ILE A 212 0.44 1.58 -17.59
N GLU A 213 -0.35 0.55 -17.92
CA GLU A 213 -1.76 0.67 -18.29
C GLU A 213 -2.67 1.03 -17.10
N VAL A 214 -2.11 1.13 -15.88
CA VAL A 214 -2.88 1.46 -14.68
C VAL A 214 -3.18 2.96 -14.59
N GLY A 215 -4.41 3.27 -14.19
CA GLY A 215 -4.88 4.63 -13.93
C GLY A 215 -5.25 4.90 -12.47
N GLY A 216 -5.68 6.14 -12.23
CA GLY A 216 -6.37 6.55 -11.00
C GLY A 216 -5.54 6.39 -9.72
N ARG A 217 -6.14 5.77 -8.69
CA ARG A 217 -5.56 5.66 -7.34
C ARG A 217 -4.24 4.88 -7.30
N ARG A 218 -4.04 3.90 -8.19
CA ARG A 218 -2.79 3.12 -8.28
C ARG A 218 -1.62 3.99 -8.76
N THR A 219 -1.86 4.80 -9.79
CA THR A 219 -0.87 5.74 -10.32
C THR A 219 -0.55 6.82 -9.27
N ALA A 220 -1.57 7.37 -8.62
CA ALA A 220 -1.39 8.32 -7.53
C ALA A 220 -0.58 7.70 -6.37
N ALA A 221 -0.76 6.41 -6.06
CA ALA A 221 -0.01 5.73 -5.02
C ALA A 221 1.50 5.65 -5.30
N ILE A 222 1.90 5.28 -6.52
CA ILE A 222 3.31 5.15 -6.88
C ILE A 222 4.01 6.51 -7.02
N VAL A 223 3.28 7.52 -7.53
CA VAL A 223 3.76 8.90 -7.60
C VAL A 223 3.93 9.47 -6.20
N ALA A 224 2.97 9.26 -5.31
CA ALA A 224 3.09 9.66 -3.91
C ALA A 224 4.27 8.97 -3.23
N ALA A 225 4.41 7.65 -3.41
CA ALA A 225 5.50 6.88 -2.82
C ALA A 225 6.87 7.37 -3.29
N GLN A 226 7.03 7.68 -4.58
CA GLN A 226 8.27 8.25 -5.11
C GLN A 226 8.52 9.65 -4.55
N TYR A 227 7.51 10.52 -4.53
CA TYR A 227 7.67 11.89 -4.04
C TYR A 227 8.05 11.94 -2.56
N LEU A 228 7.44 11.08 -1.74
CA LEU A 228 7.68 11.02 -0.30
C LEU A 228 9.14 10.65 0.04
N LYS A 229 9.90 10.05 -0.89
CA LYS A 229 11.35 9.83 -0.71
C LYS A 229 12.14 11.12 -0.55
N LYS A 230 11.60 12.27 -0.98
CA LYS A 230 12.20 13.61 -0.80
C LYS A 230 12.04 14.15 0.63
N ILE A 231 11.24 13.50 1.47
CA ILE A 231 11.02 13.89 2.87
C ILE A 231 11.86 12.97 3.77
N PRO A 232 12.65 13.50 4.72
CA PRO A 232 13.61 12.70 5.51
C PRO A 232 12.94 11.88 6.63
N CYS A 233 11.93 11.08 6.27
CA CYS A 233 11.18 10.18 7.16
C CYS A 233 10.63 9.00 6.36
N ILE A 234 10.19 7.93 7.04
CA ILE A 234 9.51 6.82 6.36
C ILE A 234 8.02 7.12 6.17
N ALA A 235 7.45 6.53 5.14
CA ALA A 235 6.03 6.61 4.85
C ALA A 235 5.53 5.30 4.24
N THR A 236 4.24 5.04 4.38
CA THR A 236 3.56 3.89 3.82
C THR A 236 2.35 4.36 3.04
N VAL A 237 2.23 3.91 1.81
CA VAL A 237 1.09 4.21 0.93
C VAL A 237 0.30 2.93 0.70
N TYR A 238 -1.01 3.00 0.95
CA TYR A 238 -1.96 1.92 0.75
C TYR A 238 -2.91 2.26 -0.37
N ALA A 239 -3.10 1.35 -1.31
CA ALA A 239 -4.11 1.46 -2.35
C ALA A 239 -4.95 0.19 -2.41
N GLY A 240 -6.25 0.33 -2.10
CA GLY A 240 -7.25 -0.66 -2.47
C GLY A 240 -7.66 -0.42 -3.92
N SER A 241 -7.67 -1.48 -4.73
CA SER A 241 -7.90 -1.37 -6.16
C SER A 241 -8.99 -2.35 -6.61
N SER A 242 -10.04 -1.81 -7.24
CA SER A 242 -11.16 -2.60 -7.76
C SER A 242 -10.67 -3.53 -8.86
N GLU A 243 -9.94 -3.03 -9.86
CA GLU A 243 -9.46 -3.82 -10.98
C GLU A 243 -8.54 -4.97 -10.58
N SER A 244 -7.62 -4.73 -9.63
CA SER A 244 -6.66 -5.75 -9.23
C SER A 244 -7.17 -6.67 -8.13
N ARG A 245 -8.33 -6.36 -7.52
CA ARG A 245 -8.89 -7.03 -6.33
C ARG A 245 -7.85 -7.26 -5.24
N ALA A 246 -7.05 -6.23 -5.01
CA ALA A 246 -5.85 -6.33 -4.19
C ALA A 246 -5.67 -5.11 -3.30
N LEU A 247 -5.01 -5.34 -2.17
CA LEU A 247 -4.35 -4.29 -1.41
C LEU A 247 -2.90 -4.16 -1.90
N ILE A 248 -2.54 -2.98 -2.39
CA ILE A 248 -1.16 -2.61 -2.67
C ILE A 248 -0.62 -1.81 -1.50
N ARG A 249 0.52 -2.21 -0.96
CA ARG A 249 1.24 -1.50 0.12
C ARG A 249 2.64 -1.17 -0.36
N ILE A 250 3.01 0.10 -0.30
CA ILE A 250 4.33 0.59 -0.68
C ILE A 250 4.95 1.26 0.54
N SER A 251 6.14 0.80 0.94
CA SER A 251 6.87 1.29 2.11
C SER A 251 8.35 1.49 1.79
N GLU A 252 9.14 1.89 2.78
CA GLU A 252 10.61 1.96 2.67
C GLU A 252 11.25 0.63 2.25
N ARG A 253 10.58 -0.50 2.52
CA ARG A 253 11.05 -1.85 2.16
C ARG A 253 10.64 -2.30 0.76
N GLY A 254 9.92 -1.46 0.01
CA GLY A 254 9.40 -1.78 -1.32
C GLY A 254 7.90 -2.04 -1.32
N ALA A 255 7.43 -2.68 -2.39
CA ALA A 255 6.03 -2.94 -2.66
C ALA A 255 5.63 -4.38 -2.30
N SER A 256 4.42 -4.54 -1.79
CA SER A 256 3.75 -5.82 -1.60
C SER A 256 2.31 -5.75 -2.09
N ARG A 257 1.78 -6.89 -2.53
CA ARG A 257 0.39 -7.03 -2.96
C ARG A 257 -0.28 -8.17 -2.21
N SER A 258 -1.42 -7.89 -1.58
CA SER A 258 -2.23 -8.88 -0.90
C SER A 258 -3.55 -9.09 -1.62
N VAL A 259 -3.96 -10.35 -1.77
CA VAL A 259 -5.18 -10.78 -2.47
C VAL A 259 -5.89 -11.88 -1.68
N LEU A 260 -7.15 -12.15 -2.01
CA LEU A 260 -7.80 -13.37 -1.56
C LEU A 260 -7.48 -14.53 -2.51
N MET A 261 -7.21 -15.69 -1.92
CA MET A 261 -6.94 -16.94 -2.62
C MET A 261 -7.90 -18.00 -2.11
N LYS A 262 -8.42 -18.79 -3.03
CA LYS A 262 -9.27 -19.94 -2.73
C LYS A 262 -8.42 -21.21 -2.76
N LEU A 263 -8.52 -22.01 -1.70
CA LEU A 263 -7.81 -23.27 -1.53
C LEU A 263 -8.81 -24.39 -1.24
N ASN A 264 -8.63 -25.53 -1.89
CA ASN A 264 -9.42 -26.71 -1.59
C ASN A 264 -8.96 -27.38 -0.27
N SER A 265 -9.71 -28.39 0.19
CA SER A 265 -9.40 -29.07 1.46
C SER A 265 -8.03 -29.75 1.48
N ASP A 266 -7.64 -30.38 0.37
CA ASP A 266 -6.36 -31.10 0.27
C ASP A 266 -5.18 -30.12 0.28
N GLU A 267 -5.30 -28.99 -0.43
CA GLU A 267 -4.29 -27.92 -0.41
C GLU A 267 -4.12 -27.34 0.99
N MET A 268 -5.23 -27.08 1.71
CA MET A 268 -5.16 -26.57 3.08
C MET A 268 -4.49 -27.55 4.04
N ASP A 269 -4.78 -28.83 3.90
CA ASP A 269 -4.25 -29.87 4.78
C ASP A 269 -2.75 -30.11 4.50
N GLN A 270 -2.33 -30.10 3.22
CA GLN A 270 -0.92 -30.15 2.81
C GLN A 270 -0.12 -28.95 3.31
N ILE A 271 -0.67 -27.74 3.21
CA ILE A 271 -0.02 -26.52 3.72
C ILE A 271 0.10 -26.59 5.24
N ALA A 272 -0.95 -27.05 5.94
CA ALA A 272 -0.91 -27.21 7.39
C ALA A 272 0.20 -28.18 7.81
N GLU A 273 0.29 -29.34 7.17
CA GLU A 273 1.31 -30.36 7.42
C GLU A 273 2.73 -29.82 7.16
N THR A 274 2.95 -29.16 6.02
CA THR A 274 4.25 -28.56 5.64
C THR A 274 4.76 -27.58 6.70
N HIS A 275 3.86 -26.88 7.38
CA HIS A 275 4.19 -25.88 8.41
C HIS A 275 4.02 -26.40 9.84
N ASN A 276 3.93 -27.71 10.05
CA ASN A 276 3.77 -28.35 11.35
C ASN A 276 2.54 -27.84 12.14
N LEU A 277 1.45 -27.57 11.44
CA LEU A 277 0.17 -27.17 12.01
C LEU A 277 -0.86 -28.29 11.84
N THR A 278 -1.76 -28.42 12.81
CA THR A 278 -2.95 -29.26 12.58
C THR A 278 -3.90 -28.56 11.59
N PRO A 279 -4.65 -29.30 10.75
CA PRO A 279 -5.66 -28.72 9.85
C PRO A 279 -6.65 -27.79 10.56
N ARG A 280 -7.04 -28.14 11.80
CA ARG A 280 -7.91 -27.30 12.64
C ARG A 280 -7.24 -25.97 12.99
N THR A 281 -5.95 -25.97 13.30
CA THR A 281 -5.19 -24.75 13.62
C THR A 281 -5.04 -23.87 12.39
N PHE A 282 -4.73 -24.45 11.23
CA PHE A 282 -4.68 -23.72 9.97
C PHE A 282 -6.03 -23.05 9.66
N LYS A 283 -7.11 -23.85 9.63
CA LYS A 283 -8.47 -23.37 9.33
C LYS A 283 -8.97 -22.32 10.33
N LYS A 284 -8.53 -22.36 11.60
CA LYS A 284 -8.90 -21.35 12.60
C LYS A 284 -8.21 -20.01 12.36
N ASN A 285 -6.94 -20.01 11.98
CA ASN A 285 -6.07 -18.83 12.04
C ASN A 285 -5.79 -18.18 10.67
N TYR A 286 -5.91 -18.92 9.57
CA TYR A 286 -5.54 -18.43 8.23
C TYR A 286 -6.74 -18.31 7.27
N VAL A 287 -7.79 -19.11 7.48
CA VAL A 287 -9.00 -19.05 6.66
C VAL A 287 -9.90 -17.90 7.13
N VAL A 288 -10.20 -16.96 6.22
CA VAL A 288 -11.07 -15.80 6.47
C VAL A 288 -12.54 -16.07 6.18
N ALA A 289 -12.83 -16.96 5.23
CA ALA A 289 -14.17 -17.36 4.82
C ALA A 289 -14.17 -18.79 4.25
N ARG A 290 -15.33 -19.42 4.14
CA ARG A 290 -15.50 -20.76 3.57
C ARG A 290 -16.55 -20.77 2.47
N GLU A 291 -16.27 -21.48 1.40
CA GLU A 291 -17.22 -21.77 0.33
C GLU A 291 -17.27 -23.29 0.13
N LYS A 292 -18.34 -23.94 0.59
CA LYS A 292 -18.46 -25.41 0.58
C LYS A 292 -17.25 -26.06 1.28
N ASN A 293 -16.41 -26.78 0.53
CA ASN A 293 -15.20 -27.47 1.02
C ASN A 293 -13.92 -26.64 0.86
N ASP A 294 -14.03 -25.43 0.33
CA ASP A 294 -12.90 -24.56 0.06
C ASP A 294 -12.73 -23.51 1.16
N GLY A 295 -11.50 -23.21 1.49
CA GLY A 295 -11.11 -22.13 2.40
C GLY A 295 -10.59 -20.94 1.61
N ILE A 296 -11.02 -19.75 2.00
CA ILE A 296 -10.48 -18.50 1.46
C ILE A 296 -9.45 -17.96 2.43
N CYS A 297 -8.26 -17.67 1.92
CA CYS A 297 -7.12 -17.19 2.69
C CYS A 297 -6.61 -15.86 2.10
N ILE A 298 -5.87 -15.10 2.91
CA ILE A 298 -5.13 -13.93 2.43
C ILE A 298 -3.78 -14.40 1.95
N PHE A 299 -3.46 -14.15 0.68
CA PHE A 299 -2.14 -14.40 0.11
C PHE A 299 -1.43 -13.08 -0.15
N GLN A 300 -0.15 -12.99 0.20
CA GLN A 300 0.68 -11.82 -0.01
C GLN A 300 1.92 -12.16 -0.83
N ALA A 301 2.13 -11.40 -1.91
CA ALA A 301 3.37 -11.36 -2.67
C ALA A 301 4.18 -10.13 -2.26
N THR A 302 5.47 -10.32 -1.98
CA THR A 302 6.42 -9.23 -1.72
C THR A 302 7.46 -9.18 -2.83
N TYR A 303 7.71 -7.99 -3.34
CA TYR A 303 8.61 -7.78 -4.48
C TYR A 303 9.94 -7.17 -4.03
N TYR A 304 11.01 -7.59 -4.67
CA TYR A 304 12.36 -7.12 -4.38
C TYR A 304 13.03 -6.58 -5.63
N PHE A 305 13.81 -5.51 -5.44
CA PHE A 305 14.55 -4.87 -6.51
C PHE A 305 15.68 -5.77 -7.00
N THR A 306 15.72 -6.03 -8.30
CA THR A 306 16.91 -6.60 -8.95
C THR A 306 18.04 -5.58 -8.98
N ASN A 307 19.24 -5.97 -9.44
CA ASN A 307 20.38 -5.05 -9.57
C ASN A 307 20.08 -3.86 -10.50
N TYR A 308 19.17 -4.03 -11.46
CA TYR A 308 18.76 -2.99 -12.40
C TYR A 308 17.84 -1.93 -11.74
N ALA A 309 17.18 -2.26 -10.64
CA ALA A 309 16.32 -1.32 -9.90
C ALA A 309 17.02 -0.71 -8.68
N ARG A 310 18.35 -0.78 -8.61
CA ARG A 310 19.15 -0.19 -7.53
C ARG A 310 20.21 0.73 -8.08
N PRO A 311 20.64 1.78 -7.35
CA PRO A 311 21.78 2.58 -7.75
C PRO A 311 22.99 1.67 -8.06
N PRO A 312 23.74 1.91 -9.15
CA PRO A 312 24.91 1.12 -9.46
C PRO A 312 26.02 1.37 -8.43
N ASP A 313 26.79 0.32 -8.12
CA ASP A 313 27.84 0.38 -7.09
C ASP A 313 28.98 1.34 -7.48
N ASP A 314 29.25 1.49 -8.78
CA ASP A 314 30.25 2.41 -9.32
C ASP A 314 29.76 3.86 -9.50
N GLY A 315 28.47 4.11 -9.25
CA GLY A 315 27.83 5.42 -9.41
C GLY A 315 27.75 5.93 -10.86
N LYS A 316 28.18 5.15 -11.86
CA LYS A 316 28.22 5.58 -13.25
C LYS A 316 26.82 5.59 -13.86
N LEU A 317 26.68 6.39 -14.93
CA LEU A 317 25.49 6.30 -15.76
C LEU A 317 25.45 4.93 -16.45
N ARG A 318 24.26 4.36 -16.58
CA ARG A 318 24.03 3.06 -17.22
C ARG A 318 22.87 3.14 -18.19
N GLU A 319 22.84 2.21 -19.14
CA GLU A 319 21.78 2.13 -20.13
C GLU A 319 20.60 1.29 -19.67
N ILE A 320 19.39 1.76 -19.98
CA ILE A 320 18.16 1.01 -19.75
C ILE A 320 18.13 -0.21 -20.67
N LYS A 321 17.76 -1.35 -20.09
CA LYS A 321 17.49 -2.59 -20.82
C LYS A 321 16.01 -2.93 -20.59
N PRO A 322 15.09 -2.56 -21.51
CA PRO A 322 13.66 -2.69 -21.29
C PRO A 322 13.19 -4.11 -20.96
N ASP A 323 13.89 -5.12 -21.48
CA ASP A 323 13.53 -6.53 -21.26
C ASP A 323 13.85 -7.06 -19.87
N LEU A 324 14.81 -6.43 -19.17
CA LEU A 324 15.27 -6.91 -17.87
C LEU A 324 14.33 -6.47 -16.76
N ASN A 325 13.92 -7.42 -15.93
CA ASN A 325 13.00 -7.14 -14.84
C ASN A 325 13.69 -6.30 -13.74
N TRP A 326 13.01 -5.27 -13.30
CA TRP A 326 13.39 -4.41 -12.17
C TRP A 326 12.91 -4.98 -10.83
N LEU A 327 11.88 -5.83 -10.88
CA LEU A 327 11.36 -6.55 -9.73
C LEU A 327 11.38 -8.05 -9.93
N THR A 328 11.56 -8.76 -8.83
CA THR A 328 11.31 -10.20 -8.72
C THR A 328 10.40 -10.47 -7.53
N VAL A 329 9.63 -11.56 -7.56
CA VAL A 329 8.93 -12.02 -6.36
C VAL A 329 9.98 -12.58 -5.38
N SER A 330 9.98 -12.05 -4.16
CA SER A 330 10.93 -12.41 -3.10
C SER A 330 10.28 -13.15 -1.94
N GLY A 331 9.01 -12.86 -1.67
CA GLY A 331 8.25 -13.48 -0.61
C GLY A 331 6.86 -13.82 -1.10
N GLN A 332 6.38 -14.99 -0.71
CA GLN A 332 5.05 -15.48 -1.00
C GLN A 332 4.52 -16.14 0.26
N HIS A 333 3.44 -15.60 0.80
CA HIS A 333 2.96 -16.05 2.10
C HIS A 333 1.43 -16.11 2.17
N ILE A 334 0.91 -17.11 2.88
CA ILE A 334 -0.42 -17.03 3.45
C ILE A 334 -0.33 -16.25 4.76
N ILE A 335 -1.08 -15.16 4.86
CA ILE A 335 -1.10 -14.29 6.03
C ILE A 335 -2.20 -14.75 7.00
N PRO A 336 -1.96 -14.77 8.32
CA PRO A 336 -3.01 -14.97 9.30
C PRO A 336 -4.15 -13.97 9.10
N LYS A 337 -5.38 -14.36 9.43
CA LYS A 337 -6.50 -13.43 9.35
C LYS A 337 -6.32 -12.28 10.36
N PRO A 338 -6.80 -11.06 10.04
CA PRO A 338 -6.70 -9.89 10.92
C PRO A 338 -7.21 -10.19 12.34
N GLY A 339 -6.42 -9.83 13.36
CA GLY A 339 -6.65 -10.11 14.78
C GLY A 339 -5.90 -11.34 15.33
N VAL A 340 -5.29 -12.16 14.48
CA VAL A 340 -4.43 -13.27 14.93
C VAL A 340 -3.01 -12.74 15.17
N TRP A 341 -2.57 -12.79 16.43
CA TRP A 341 -1.27 -12.26 16.87
C TRP A 341 -0.20 -13.33 17.13
N LYS A 342 -0.61 -14.57 17.40
CA LYS A 342 0.29 -15.66 17.81
C LYS A 342 1.00 -16.35 16.64
N TYR A 343 0.40 -16.34 15.46
CA TYR A 343 0.85 -17.15 14.32
C TYR A 343 1.51 -16.27 13.25
N PRO A 344 2.65 -16.69 12.67
CA PRO A 344 3.32 -15.93 11.63
C PRO A 344 2.73 -16.19 10.24
N PRO A 345 3.05 -15.36 9.23
CA PRO A 345 2.87 -15.69 7.82
C PRO A 345 3.50 -17.05 7.46
N LEU A 346 2.80 -17.85 6.65
CA LEU A 346 3.28 -19.16 6.18
C LEU A 346 3.85 -19.04 4.77
N PRO A 347 5.14 -19.33 4.53
CA PRO A 347 5.70 -19.37 3.19
C PRO A 347 4.95 -20.34 2.26
N LEU A 348 4.62 -19.90 1.06
CA LEU A 348 3.95 -20.72 0.04
C LEU A 348 4.42 -20.34 -1.36
N ASN A 349 5.12 -21.23 -2.05
CA ASN A 349 5.47 -21.01 -3.45
C ASN A 349 4.26 -21.29 -4.34
N PHE A 350 3.76 -20.25 -5.01
CA PHE A 350 2.53 -20.34 -5.81
C PHE A 350 2.63 -19.68 -7.19
N ILE A 351 3.32 -18.55 -7.31
CA ILE A 351 3.31 -17.68 -8.51
C ILE A 351 4.09 -18.29 -9.69
N TYR A 352 5.14 -19.06 -9.40
CA TYR A 352 6.02 -19.67 -10.40
C TYR A 352 5.88 -21.19 -10.52
N THR A 353 4.88 -21.76 -9.85
CA THR A 353 4.45 -23.16 -9.93
C THR A 353 3.17 -23.23 -10.75
#